data_AF-A0A0K3BFM2-F1
#
_entry.id   AF-A0A0K3BFM2-F1
#
_cell.length_a   1.000
_cell.length_b   1.000
_cell.length_c   1.000
_cell.angle_alpha   90.00
_cell.angle_beta   90.00
_cell.angle_gamma   90.00
#
_symmetry.space_group_name_H-M   'P 1'
#
loop_
_entity.id
_entity.type
_entity.pdbx_description
1 polymer ?
#
loop_
_entity_poly.entity_id
_entity_poly.type
_entity_poly.pdbx_seq_one_letter_code
_entity_poly.pdbx_strand_id
1 'polypeptide(L)' 'MWRRYPRHTKLGPVKLTVIPEFQLGGRVYEVDEEYVAEINAADAEWSVDAMPPDPLPHL' A
#
# COMPACT_ATOMS: atom_id res chain seq x y z
N MET A 1 7.04 8.68 -1.66
CA MET A 1 6.57 7.43 -1.02
C MET A 1 7.75 6.49 -0.77
N TRP A 2 8.42 6.01 -1.82
CA TRP A 2 9.58 5.08 -1.78
C TRP A 2 10.72 5.46 -0.83
N ARG A 3 11.18 6.72 -0.87
CA ARG A 3 12.23 7.24 0.04
C ARG A 3 11.87 7.20 1.53
N ARG A 4 10.58 7.12 1.86
CA ARG A 4 10.08 7.19 3.25
C ARG A 4 9.45 5.89 3.72
N TYR A 5 8.88 5.13 2.79
CA TYR A 5 8.21 3.86 3.03
C TYR A 5 8.82 2.83 2.09
N PRO A 6 9.49 1.78 2.62
CA PRO A 6 10.06 0.72 1.80
C PRO A 6 9.03 0.10 0.85
N ARG A 7 9.49 -0.48 -0.26
CA ARG A 7 8.62 -1.15 -1.25
C ARG A 7 7.71 -2.24 -0.67
N HIS A 8 8.08 -2.84 0.46
CA HIS A 8 7.30 -3.86 1.16
C HIS A 8 6.26 -3.32 2.15
N THR A 9 6.05 -2.00 2.20
CA THR A 9 5.07 -1.37 3.11
C THR A 9 3.65 -1.74 2.70
N LYS A 10 2.92 -2.43 3.59
CA LYS A 10 1.48 -2.66 3.41
C LYS A 10 0.72 -1.34 3.54
N LEU A 11 -0.23 -1.10 2.63
CA LEU A 11 -1.04 0.11 2.64
C LEU A 11 -2.33 -0.09 3.42
N GLY A 12 -2.94 -1.26 3.30
CA GLY A 12 -4.17 -1.60 3.97
C GLY A 12 -4.01 -1.97 5.45
N PRO A 13 -5.14 -2.33 6.09
CA PRO A 13 -6.45 -2.55 5.47
C PRO A 13 -7.12 -1.25 5.02
N VAL A 14 -7.79 -1.29 3.86
CA VAL A 14 -8.65 -0.21 3.40
C VAL A 14 -9.99 -0.29 4.16
N LYS A 15 -10.39 0.81 4.79
CA LYS A 15 -11.71 0.96 5.41
C LYS A 15 -12.70 1.42 4.36
N LEU A 16 -13.78 0.67 4.19
CA LEU A 16 -14.87 1.01 3.28
C LEU A 16 -15.85 1.94 3.99
N THR A 17 -15.58 3.24 3.94
CA THR A 17 -16.54 4.28 4.37
C THR A 17 -17.26 4.87 3.15
N VAL A 18 -17.88 6.05 3.28
CA VAL A 18 -18.44 6.79 2.13
C VAL A 18 -17.35 7.09 1.08
N ILE A 19 -16.12 7.33 1.54
CA ILE A 19 -14.91 7.37 0.71
C ILE A 19 -13.95 6.32 1.28
N PRO A 20 -13.49 5.34 0.49
CA PRO A 20 -12.53 4.34 0.97
C PRO A 20 -11.24 5.02 1.45
N GLU A 21 -10.67 4.54 2.56
CA GLU A 21 -9.48 5.16 3.15
C GLU A 21 -8.51 4.14 3.77
N PHE A 22 -7.22 4.49 3.83
CA PHE A 22 -6.23 3.79 4.65
C PHE A 22 -5.33 4.76 5.41
N GLN A 23 -4.58 4.23 6.39
CA GLN A 23 -3.69 5.02 7.23
C GLN A 23 -2.23 4.63 7.01
N LEU A 24 -1.37 5.63 6.74
CA LEU A 24 0.06 5.42 6.60
C LEU A 24 0.85 6.57 7.23
N GLY A 25 1.75 6.24 8.16
CA GLY A 25 2.62 7.20 8.86
C GLY A 25 1.87 8.34 9.55
N GLY A 26 0.74 8.02 10.19
CA GLY A 26 -0.07 8.99 10.95
C GLY A 26 -0.98 9.87 10.08
N ARG A 27 -1.12 9.58 8.79
CA ARG A 27 -2.01 10.30 7.86
C ARG A 27 -3.05 9.36 7.27
N VAL A 28 -4.21 9.92 6.95
CA VAL A 28 -5.30 9.24 6.25
C VAL A 28 -5.21 9.60 4.77
N TYR A 29 -5.40 8.60 3.92
CA TYR A 29 -5.42 8.73 2.47
C TYR A 29 -6.75 8.21 1.94
N GLU A 30 -7.41 9.00 1.12
CA GLU A 30 -8.57 8.59 0.35
C GLU A 30 -8.13 7.71 -0.83
N VAL A 31 -8.98 6.76 -1.19
CA VAL A 31 -8.75 5.78 -2.25
C VAL A 31 -9.95 5.78 -3.16
N ASP A 32 -9.73 5.99 -4.45
CA ASP A 32 -10.78 5.78 -5.45
C ASP A 32 -11.18 4.30 -5.48
N GLU A 33 -12.48 4.04 -5.61
CA GLU A 33 -13.07 2.70 -5.48
C GLU A 33 -12.37 1.64 -6.38
N GLU A 34 -11.89 2.05 -7.55
CA GLU A 34 -11.17 1.18 -8.50
C GLU A 34 -9.88 0.56 -7.91
N TYR A 35 -9.18 1.27 -7.02
CA TYR A 35 -7.92 0.80 -6.43
C TYR A 35 -8.10 -0.02 -5.14
N VAL A 36 -9.31 -0.08 -4.59
CA VAL A 36 -9.58 -0.82 -3.34
C VAL A 36 -9.23 -2.31 -3.51
N ALA A 37 -9.65 -2.90 -4.62
CA ALA A 37 -9.38 -4.30 -4.92
C ALA A 37 -7.88 -4.55 -5.13
N GLU A 38 -7.18 -3.64 -5.81
CA GLU A 38 -5.74 -3.75 -6.07
C GLU A 38 -4.93 -3.69 -4.78
N ILE A 39 -5.25 -2.76 -3.87
CA ILE A 39 -4.57 -2.65 -2.57
C ILE A 39 -4.77 -3.93 -1.76
N ASN A 40 -6.01 -4.42 -1.68
CA ASN A 40 -6.31 -5.62 -0.91
C ASN A 40 -5.64 -6.87 -1.51
N ALA A 41 -5.60 -6.99 -2.84
CA ALA A 41 -4.90 -8.07 -3.53
C ALA A 41 -3.40 -8.01 -3.27
N ALA A 42 -2.77 -6.84 -3.41
CA ALA A 42 -1.35 -6.65 -3.14
C ALA A 42 -0.98 -6.98 -1.68
N ASP A 43 -1.82 -6.59 -0.71
CA ASP A 43 -1.60 -6.90 0.70
C ASP A 43 -1.81 -8.40 1.03
N ALA A 44 -2.67 -9.09 0.28
CA ALA A 44 -2.95 -10.52 0.41
C ALA A 44 -1.89 -11.39 -0.27
N GLU A 45 -1.39 -10.97 -1.43
CA GLU A 45 -0.29 -11.61 -2.16
C GLU A 45 1.09 -11.34 -1.53
N TRP A 46 1.12 -10.56 -0.45
CA TRP A 46 2.34 -10.17 0.23
C TRP A 46 3.16 -11.39 0.67
N SER A 47 4.31 -11.55 0.02
CA SER A 47 5.39 -12.45 0.40
C SER A 47 6.71 -11.75 0.10
N VAL A 48 7.60 -11.67 1.10
CA VAL A 48 8.90 -10.99 1.00
C VAL A 48 9.73 -11.54 -0.16
N ASP A 49 9.60 -12.84 -0.44
CA ASP A 49 10.36 -13.53 -1.49
C ASP A 49 9.73 -13.39 -2.90
N ALA A 50 8.48 -12.91 -2.99
CA ALA A 50 7.75 -12.79 -4.27
C ALA A 50 7.88 -11.41 -4.93
N MET A 51 8.40 -10.40 -4.22
CA MET A 51 8.53 -9.06 -4.77
C MET A 51 9.87 -8.88 -5.50
N PRO A 52 9.89 -8.18 -6.65
CA PRO A 52 11.15 -7.79 -7.27
C PRO A 52 11.93 -6.86 -6.33
N PRO A 53 13.28 -6.85 -6.41
CA PRO A 53 14.11 -5.93 -5.66
C PRO A 53 13.64 -4.48 -5.82
N ASP A 54 13.82 -3.67 -4.77
CA ASP A 54 13.52 -2.24 -4.86
C ASP A 54 14.31 -1.62 -6.02
N PRO A 55 13.65 -1.01 -7.02
CA PRO A 55 14.34 -0.39 -8.14
C PRO A 55 15.18 0.83 -7.73
N LEU A 56 14.97 1.39 -6.54
CA LEU A 56 15.65 2.60 -6.04
C LEU A 56 16.23 2.38 -4.63
N PRO A 57 17.17 1.45 -4.43
CA PRO A 57 17.61 1.01 -3.09
C PRO A 57 18.49 2.03 -2.33
N HIS A 58 18.91 3.12 -2.97
CA HIS A 58 19.81 4.12 -2.40
C HIS A 58 19.15 5.50 -2.23
N LEU A 59 17.83 5.59 -2.41
CA LEU A 59 17.09 6.86 -2.42
C LEU A 59 16.58 7.28 -1.05
#